data_AF-A0A523V577-F1
#
_entry.id   AF-A0A523V577-F1
#
_cell.length_a   1.000
_cell.length_b   1.000
_cell.length_c   1.000
_cell.angle_alpha   90.00
_cell.angle_beta   90.00
_cell.angle_gamma   90.00
#
_symmetry.space_group_name_H-M   'P 1'
#
loop_
_entity.id
_entity.type
_entity.pdbx_description
1 polymer ?
#
loop_
_entity_poly.entity_id
_entity_poly.type
_entity_poly.pdbx_seq_one_letter_code
_entity_poly.pdbx_strand_id
1 'polypeptide(L)'
;MVNWEDNLPPIVRQRLATIGELSPEEKENMMASERVDSLLSKFHEGRIDPESLWKRLKDERRPSFLREAQMKLVDSLSLGSTLAEMKRKRDAILAIETLKKEQNTSVLELDLDLVEDLQERYRAEAEQTYNSLRAEVEKDPRLRIRQAPQGQNTMMIQLTTDEATKELPEWRDFLSHHEKRYNEDFAKVVGRLRGRLE
;
A
#
# COMPACT_ATOMS: atom_id res chain seq x y z
N MET A 1 -28.44 34.41 -8.19
CA MET A 1 -27.85 33.40 -7.31
C MET A 1 -27.37 32.26 -8.20
N VAL A 2 -26.06 32.00 -8.21
CA VAL A 2 -25.50 30.90 -9.02
C VAL A 2 -25.90 29.60 -8.32
N ASN A 3 -26.62 28.72 -9.03
CA ASN A 3 -27.08 27.44 -8.50
C ASN A 3 -25.87 26.48 -8.39
N TRP A 4 -25.15 26.59 -7.29
CA TRP A 4 -23.91 25.85 -7.02
C TRP A 4 -24.17 24.35 -6.80
N GLU A 5 -25.41 23.98 -6.48
CA GLU A 5 -25.88 22.59 -6.30
C GLU A 5 -25.68 21.74 -7.56
N ASP A 6 -25.73 22.36 -8.74
CA ASP A 6 -25.62 21.64 -10.01
C ASP A 6 -24.17 21.21 -10.35
N ASN A 7 -23.17 21.85 -9.75
CA ASN A 7 -21.74 21.55 -9.97
C ASN A 7 -21.13 20.59 -8.93
N LEU A 8 -21.95 20.05 -8.02
CA LEU A 8 -21.46 19.14 -6.97
C LEU A 8 -21.36 17.70 -7.49
N PRO A 9 -20.25 17.00 -7.19
CA PRO A 9 -20.10 15.57 -7.47
C PRO A 9 -21.25 14.74 -6.87
N PRO A 10 -21.65 13.61 -7.49
CA PRO A 10 -22.80 12.81 -7.06
C PRO A 10 -22.72 12.35 -5.59
N ILE A 11 -21.51 12.04 -5.11
CA ILE A 11 -21.26 11.61 -3.73
C ILE A 11 -21.51 12.76 -2.73
N VAL A 12 -21.16 14.00 -3.10
CA VAL A 12 -21.43 15.19 -2.29
C VAL A 12 -22.93 15.39 -2.10
N ARG A 13 -23.72 15.23 -3.16
CA ARG A 13 -25.19 15.34 -3.08
C ARG A 13 -25.77 14.28 -2.13
N GLN A 14 -25.24 13.06 -2.19
CA GLN A 14 -25.69 11.95 -1.37
C GLN A 14 -25.32 12.13 0.12
N ARG A 15 -24.14 12.69 0.42
CA ARG A 15 -23.71 13.00 1.79
C ARG A 15 -24.40 14.23 2.38
N LEU A 16 -24.65 15.26 1.58
CA LEU A 16 -25.43 16.45 1.99
C LEU A 16 -26.86 16.08 2.41
N ALA A 17 -27.48 15.11 1.74
CA ALA A 17 -28.79 14.59 2.11
C ALA A 17 -28.80 13.86 3.47
N THR A 18 -27.63 13.46 3.99
CA THR A 18 -27.50 12.63 5.20
C THR A 18 -27.09 13.44 6.45
N ILE A 19 -26.34 14.54 6.31
CA ILE A 19 -25.62 15.20 7.42
C ILE A 19 -26.17 16.60 7.78
N GLY A 20 -27.04 17.20 6.96
CA GLY A 20 -27.53 18.57 7.14
C GLY A 20 -26.63 19.63 6.49
N GLU A 21 -26.96 20.93 6.65
CA GLU A 21 -26.20 22.02 6.00
C GLU A 21 -24.79 22.14 6.57
N LEU A 22 -23.81 21.60 5.84
CA LEU A 22 -22.40 21.82 6.10
C LEU A 22 -22.06 23.32 6.03
N SER A 23 -21.20 23.77 6.94
CA SER A 23 -20.62 25.10 6.88
C SER A 23 -19.83 25.30 5.57
N PRO A 24 -19.62 26.55 5.13
CA PRO A 24 -18.80 26.83 3.95
C PRO A 24 -17.40 26.22 4.02
N GLU A 25 -16.80 26.19 5.22
CA GLU A 25 -15.48 25.62 5.47
C GLU A 25 -15.48 24.08 5.35
N GLU A 26 -16.49 23.40 5.90
CA GLU A 26 -16.64 21.95 5.77
C GLU A 26 -16.89 21.52 4.32
N LYS A 27 -17.67 22.31 3.57
CA LYS A 27 -17.90 22.08 2.13
C LYS A 27 -16.60 22.20 1.34
N GLU A 28 -15.79 23.22 1.63
CA GLU A 28 -14.52 23.43 0.95
C GLU A 28 -13.50 22.32 1.26
N ASN A 29 -13.41 21.89 2.52
CA ASN A 29 -12.57 20.78 2.94
C ASN A 29 -13.00 19.46 2.29
N MET A 30 -14.32 19.20 2.18
CA MET A 30 -14.83 18.02 1.51
C MET A 30 -14.49 18.00 0.01
N MET A 31 -14.67 19.13 -0.68
CA MET A 31 -14.30 19.22 -2.10
C MET A 31 -12.78 19.09 -2.32
N ALA A 32 -11.97 19.62 -1.39
CA ALA A 32 -10.53 19.44 -1.41
C ALA A 32 -10.17 17.95 -1.27
N SER A 33 -10.79 17.24 -0.32
CA SER A 33 -10.56 15.81 -0.11
C SER A 33 -10.90 14.96 -1.35
N GLU A 34 -12.05 15.23 -1.99
CA GLU A 34 -12.44 14.51 -3.22
C GLU A 34 -11.49 14.77 -4.40
N ARG A 35 -10.94 15.98 -4.49
CA ARG A 35 -9.93 16.30 -5.51
C ARG A 35 -8.64 15.53 -5.25
N VAL A 36 -8.19 15.41 -4.00
CA VAL A 36 -7.05 14.55 -3.64
C VAL A 36 -7.33 13.12 -4.07
N ASP A 37 -8.51 12.58 -3.77
CA ASP A 37 -8.86 11.21 -4.13
C ASP A 37 -8.87 10.97 -5.63
N SER A 38 -9.46 11.87 -6.41
CA SER A 38 -9.45 11.78 -7.88
C SER A 38 -8.03 11.83 -8.45
N LEU A 39 -7.16 12.64 -7.86
CA LEU A 39 -5.77 12.79 -8.28
C LEU A 39 -4.95 11.54 -7.96
N LEU A 40 -5.04 11.06 -6.72
CA LEU A 40 -4.32 9.87 -6.26
C LEU A 40 -4.82 8.60 -6.94
N SER A 41 -6.12 8.49 -7.24
CA SER A 41 -6.66 7.40 -8.04
C SER A 41 -5.95 7.30 -9.41
N LYS A 42 -5.81 8.42 -10.13
CA LYS A 42 -5.07 8.46 -11.41
C LYS A 42 -3.60 8.09 -11.24
N PHE A 43 -2.99 8.47 -10.12
CA PHE A 43 -1.60 8.12 -9.81
C PHE A 43 -1.45 6.61 -9.57
N HIS A 44 -2.33 6.01 -8.76
CA HIS A 44 -2.33 4.57 -8.47
C HIS A 44 -2.66 3.71 -9.70
N GLU A 45 -3.55 4.18 -10.56
CA GLU A 45 -3.84 3.55 -11.87
C GLU A 45 -2.69 3.68 -12.88
N GLY A 46 -1.64 4.41 -12.53
CA GLY A 46 -0.48 4.59 -13.38
C GLY A 46 -0.59 5.72 -14.40
N ARG A 47 -1.73 6.40 -14.48
CA ARG A 47 -2.03 7.44 -15.50
C ARG A 47 -1.24 8.74 -15.33
N ILE A 48 -0.73 9.03 -14.12
CA ILE A 48 0.14 10.18 -13.85
C ILE A 48 1.34 9.75 -13.02
N ASP A 49 2.54 10.22 -13.36
CA ASP A 49 3.79 9.96 -12.64
C ASP A 49 3.99 10.92 -11.45
N PRO A 50 5.01 10.73 -10.60
CA PRO A 50 5.30 11.62 -9.46
C PRO A 50 5.46 13.09 -9.85
N GLU A 51 6.10 13.38 -10.98
CA GLU A 51 6.30 14.74 -11.48
C GLU A 51 4.98 15.39 -11.92
N SER A 52 4.12 14.65 -12.61
CA SER A 52 2.79 15.10 -13.02
C SER A 52 1.88 15.30 -11.81
N LEU A 53 1.98 14.44 -10.81
CA LEU A 53 1.29 14.59 -9.54
C LEU A 53 1.74 15.89 -8.84
N TRP A 54 3.05 16.10 -8.74
CA TRP A 54 3.65 17.31 -8.17
C TRP A 54 3.15 18.58 -8.87
N LYS A 55 3.17 18.62 -10.20
CA LYS A 55 2.68 19.77 -10.99
C LYS A 55 1.24 20.11 -10.65
N ARG A 56 0.37 19.11 -10.55
CA ARG A 56 -1.06 19.31 -10.23
C ARG A 56 -1.27 19.78 -8.79
N LEU A 57 -0.46 19.31 -7.85
CA LEU A 57 -0.52 19.72 -6.45
C LEU A 57 0.05 21.13 -6.22
N LYS A 58 1.03 21.53 -7.02
CA LYS A 58 1.68 22.86 -6.96
C LYS A 58 0.70 24.01 -7.17
N ASP A 59 -0.33 23.81 -7.99
CA ASP A 59 -1.30 24.85 -8.30
C ASP A 59 -2.31 25.08 -7.16
N GLU A 60 -2.54 24.07 -6.31
CA GLU A 60 -3.52 24.16 -5.23
C GLU A 60 -2.94 24.83 -3.96
N ARG A 61 -1.61 24.74 -3.73
CA ARG A 61 -0.79 25.34 -2.63
C ARG A 61 -1.33 25.31 -1.19
N ARG A 62 -2.51 24.73 -0.94
CA ARG A 62 -3.15 24.64 0.37
C ARG A 62 -2.39 23.64 1.23
N PRO A 63 -1.88 24.03 2.41
CA PRO A 63 -1.13 23.11 3.28
C PRO A 63 -1.91 21.86 3.67
N SER A 64 -3.21 21.99 3.97
CA SER A 64 -4.09 20.87 4.30
C SER A 64 -4.24 19.88 3.14
N PHE A 65 -4.34 20.39 1.91
CA PHE A 65 -4.46 19.57 0.71
C PHE A 65 -3.17 18.78 0.41
N LEU A 66 -2.01 19.44 0.53
CA LEU A 66 -0.71 18.77 0.37
C LEU A 66 -0.49 17.70 1.45
N ARG A 67 -0.84 18.01 2.70
CA ARG A 67 -0.78 17.07 3.82
C ARG A 67 -1.66 15.85 3.57
N GLU A 68 -2.90 16.05 3.16
CA GLU A 68 -3.84 14.96 2.89
C GLU A 68 -3.34 14.06 1.77
N ALA A 69 -2.86 14.64 0.66
CA ALA A 69 -2.32 13.87 -0.46
C ALA A 69 -1.12 13.00 -0.03
N GLN A 70 -0.21 13.57 0.76
CA GLN A 70 0.96 12.86 1.25
C GLN A 70 0.60 11.78 2.28
N MET A 71 -0.35 12.05 3.18
CA MET A 71 -0.85 11.09 4.17
C MET A 71 -1.46 9.87 3.48
N LYS A 72 -2.32 10.08 2.47
CA LYS A 72 -2.93 8.99 1.71
C LYS A 72 -1.89 8.16 0.93
N LEU A 73 -0.83 8.79 0.42
CA LEU A 73 0.27 8.05 -0.19
C LEU A 73 1.03 7.18 0.82
N VAL A 74 1.34 7.72 2.00
CA VAL A 74 1.95 6.95 3.10
C VAL A 74 1.05 5.79 3.52
N ASP A 75 -0.26 6.02 3.65
CA ASP A 75 -1.23 4.98 3.99
C ASP A 75 -1.36 3.89 2.91
N SER A 76 -1.00 4.21 1.67
CA SER A 76 -1.00 3.25 0.56
C SER A 76 0.26 2.38 0.51
N LEU A 77 1.29 2.65 1.32
CA LEU A 77 2.51 1.83 1.35
C LEU A 77 2.18 0.42 1.81
N SER A 78 2.84 -0.59 1.23
CA SER A 78 2.62 -1.99 1.57
C SER A 78 3.86 -2.82 1.29
N LEU A 79 4.16 -3.78 2.17
CA LEU A 79 5.24 -4.76 1.95
C LEU A 79 5.02 -5.60 0.68
N GLY A 80 3.76 -5.83 0.30
CA GLY A 80 3.39 -6.60 -0.88
C GLY A 80 3.53 -5.87 -2.22
N SER A 81 3.72 -4.54 -2.23
CA SER A 81 3.86 -3.80 -3.49
C SER A 81 5.15 -4.15 -4.21
N THR A 82 5.21 -4.02 -5.53
CA THR A 82 6.46 -4.15 -6.28
C THR A 82 7.47 -3.05 -5.90
N LEU A 83 8.77 -3.30 -6.14
CA LEU A 83 9.82 -2.29 -5.92
C LEU A 83 9.57 -1.02 -6.75
N ALA A 84 9.07 -1.18 -7.98
CA ALA A 84 8.73 -0.06 -8.84
C ALA A 84 7.57 0.79 -8.28
N GLU A 85 6.53 0.15 -7.74
CA GLU A 85 5.42 0.85 -7.08
C GLU A 85 5.88 1.55 -5.80
N MET A 86 6.74 0.91 -5.01
CA MET A 86 7.29 1.49 -3.79
C MET A 86 8.10 2.74 -4.10
N LYS A 87 9.07 2.63 -5.01
CA LYS A 87 9.91 3.75 -5.45
C LYS A 87 9.06 4.90 -6.00
N ARG A 88 8.05 4.60 -6.82
CA ARG A 88 7.13 5.61 -7.34
C ARG A 88 6.39 6.35 -6.22
N LYS A 89 5.95 5.64 -5.17
CA LYS A 89 5.31 6.26 -4.00
C LYS A 89 6.31 7.08 -3.18
N ARG A 90 7.53 6.59 -2.95
CA ARG A 90 8.63 7.32 -2.30
C ARG A 90 8.87 8.66 -3.01
N ASP A 91 9.08 8.61 -4.32
CA ASP A 91 9.33 9.80 -5.15
C ASP A 91 8.16 10.79 -5.08
N ALA A 92 6.92 10.30 -5.10
CA ALA A 92 5.73 11.14 -4.96
C ALA A 92 5.63 11.80 -3.57
N ILE A 93 5.87 11.04 -2.48
CA ILE A 93 5.83 11.56 -1.11
C ILE A 93 6.87 12.67 -0.92
N LEU A 94 8.09 12.45 -1.40
CA LEU A 94 9.18 13.43 -1.34
C LEU A 94 8.90 14.64 -2.22
N ALA A 95 8.38 14.44 -3.43
CA ALA A 95 7.99 15.55 -4.30
C ALA A 95 6.96 16.46 -3.61
N ILE A 96 5.92 15.89 -3.00
CA ILE A 96 4.91 16.68 -2.27
C ILE A 96 5.54 17.44 -1.10
N GLU A 97 6.51 16.85 -0.39
CA GLU A 97 7.21 17.54 0.70
C GLU A 97 7.88 18.84 0.23
N THR A 98 8.46 18.84 -0.98
CA THR A 98 9.12 20.05 -1.54
C THR A 98 8.15 21.21 -1.80
N LEU A 99 6.84 20.96 -1.84
CA LEU A 99 5.81 22.00 -2.02
C LEU A 99 5.45 22.70 -0.71
N LYS A 100 5.83 22.13 0.45
CA LYS A 100 5.54 22.71 1.75
C LYS A 100 6.50 23.85 2.09
N LYS A 101 6.01 24.77 2.94
CA LYS A 101 6.83 25.87 3.47
C LYS A 101 7.86 25.37 4.49
N GLU A 102 7.42 24.49 5.38
CA GLU A 102 8.25 23.79 6.35
C GLU A 102 8.43 22.37 5.84
N GLN A 103 9.69 21.98 5.61
CA GLN A 103 10.04 20.73 4.95
C GLN A 103 10.82 19.84 5.90
N ASN A 104 10.38 18.59 5.99
CA ASN A 104 11.04 17.50 6.71
C ASN A 104 11.72 16.52 5.75
N THR A 105 12.11 16.98 4.54
CA THR A 105 12.55 16.13 3.41
C THR A 105 13.62 15.11 3.80
N SER A 106 14.75 15.54 4.39
CA SER A 106 15.83 14.62 4.77
C SER A 106 15.40 13.57 5.78
N VAL A 107 14.54 13.98 6.72
CA VAL A 107 14.05 13.10 7.76
C VAL A 107 13.09 12.09 7.13
N LEU A 108 12.10 12.53 6.36
CA LEU A 108 11.18 11.67 5.61
C LEU A 108 11.90 10.69 4.68
N GLU A 109 12.93 11.14 3.97
CA GLU A 109 13.75 10.29 3.11
C GLU A 109 14.35 9.11 3.89
N LEU A 110 14.95 9.37 5.06
CA LEU A 110 15.48 8.32 5.92
C LEU A 110 14.43 7.29 6.35
N ASP A 111 13.20 7.73 6.67
CA ASP A 111 12.14 6.76 7.04
C ASP A 111 11.63 5.99 5.81
N LEU A 112 11.58 6.61 4.63
CA LEU A 112 11.19 5.93 3.39
C LEU A 112 12.25 4.90 2.96
N ASP A 113 13.53 5.20 3.13
CA ASP A 113 14.61 4.26 2.88
C ASP A 113 14.48 3.04 3.82
N LEU A 114 14.12 3.26 5.09
CA LEU A 114 13.83 2.16 6.02
C LEU A 114 12.61 1.32 5.60
N VAL A 115 11.61 1.92 4.95
CA VAL A 115 10.48 1.17 4.37
C VAL A 115 10.95 0.30 3.19
N GLU A 116 11.78 0.85 2.29
CA GLU A 116 12.35 0.11 1.17
C GLU A 116 13.21 -1.07 1.68
N ASP A 117 14.11 -0.83 2.64
CA ASP A 117 14.94 -1.86 3.28
C ASP A 117 14.10 -2.97 3.95
N LEU A 118 12.96 -2.62 4.56
CA LEU A 118 12.05 -3.61 5.14
C LEU A 118 11.40 -4.47 4.06
N GLN A 119 10.96 -3.85 2.95
CA GLN A 119 10.36 -4.57 1.83
C GLN A 119 11.35 -5.49 1.13
N GLU A 120 12.58 -5.06 0.91
CA GLU A 120 13.62 -5.88 0.30
C GLU A 120 13.93 -7.11 1.15
N ARG A 121 14.11 -6.92 2.47
CA ARG A 121 14.37 -8.03 3.39
C ARG A 121 13.19 -8.99 3.52
N TYR A 122 11.96 -8.46 3.59
CA TYR A 122 10.73 -9.25 3.58
C TYR A 122 10.71 -10.21 2.37
N ARG A 123 10.96 -9.69 1.17
CA ARG A 123 10.98 -10.49 -0.06
C ARG A 123 12.14 -11.49 -0.10
N ALA A 124 13.34 -11.04 0.21
CA ALA A 124 14.55 -11.86 0.12
C ALA A 124 14.50 -13.06 1.07
N GLU A 125 14.04 -12.85 2.31
CA GLU A 125 13.95 -13.92 3.30
C GLU A 125 12.84 -14.92 2.96
N ALA A 126 11.70 -14.45 2.44
CA ALA A 126 10.63 -15.33 1.96
C ALA A 126 11.09 -16.19 0.78
N GLU A 127 11.78 -15.59 -0.20
CA GLU A 127 12.34 -16.29 -1.35
C GLU A 127 13.40 -17.32 -0.94
N GLN A 128 14.34 -16.92 -0.08
CA GLN A 128 15.40 -17.81 0.40
C GLN A 128 14.82 -19.02 1.14
N THR A 129 13.84 -18.80 2.02
CA THR A 129 13.20 -19.87 2.78
C THR A 129 12.41 -20.80 1.87
N TYR A 130 11.63 -20.25 0.93
CA TYR A 130 10.89 -21.03 -0.05
C TYR A 130 11.82 -21.91 -0.89
N ASN A 131 12.91 -21.34 -1.40
CA ASN A 131 13.89 -22.08 -2.21
C ASN A 131 14.59 -23.19 -1.42
N SER A 132 14.84 -22.97 -0.13
CA SER A 132 15.43 -23.99 0.75
C SER A 132 14.48 -25.18 0.95
N LEU A 133 13.21 -24.91 1.27
CA LEU A 133 12.18 -25.94 1.44
C LEU A 133 11.89 -26.68 0.12
N ARG A 134 11.84 -25.94 -0.99
CA ARG A 134 11.70 -26.51 -2.33
C ARG A 134 12.81 -27.52 -2.63
N ALA A 135 14.06 -27.18 -2.31
CA ALA A 135 15.19 -28.08 -2.51
C ALA A 135 15.10 -29.37 -1.66
N GLU A 136 14.47 -29.31 -0.49
CA GLU A 136 14.20 -30.50 0.34
C GLU A 136 13.13 -31.39 -0.31
N VAL A 137 12.04 -30.81 -0.83
CA VAL A 137 10.99 -31.53 -1.56
C VAL A 137 11.51 -32.17 -2.85
N GLU A 138 12.45 -31.51 -3.55
CA GLU A 138 13.10 -32.08 -4.74
C GLU A 138 13.94 -33.31 -4.39
N LYS A 139 14.64 -33.29 -3.25
CA LYS A 139 15.48 -34.39 -2.75
C LYS A 139 14.66 -35.56 -2.20
N ASP A 140 13.45 -35.33 -1.68
CA ASP A 140 12.56 -36.38 -1.20
C ASP A 140 11.22 -36.43 -1.96
N PRO A 141 11.13 -37.26 -3.02
CA PRO A 141 9.90 -37.43 -3.79
C PRO A 141 8.67 -37.85 -2.98
N ARG A 142 8.83 -38.42 -1.79
CA ARG A 142 7.71 -38.87 -0.95
C ARG A 142 6.90 -37.71 -0.40
N LEU A 143 7.55 -36.55 -0.21
CA LEU A 143 6.88 -35.32 0.25
C LEU A 143 5.87 -34.77 -0.76
N ARG A 144 5.94 -35.25 -2.02
CA ARG A 144 5.00 -34.88 -3.09
C ARG A 144 3.76 -35.76 -3.14
N ILE A 145 3.67 -36.80 -2.33
CA ILE A 145 2.56 -37.76 -2.38
C ILE A 145 1.54 -37.42 -1.28
N ARG A 146 0.28 -37.23 -1.67
CA ARG A 146 -0.84 -36.97 -0.74
C ARG A 146 -1.98 -37.94 -0.94
N GLN A 147 -2.74 -38.16 0.13
CA GLN A 147 -4.02 -38.86 0.07
C GLN A 147 -5.14 -37.84 -0.06
N ALA A 148 -5.99 -38.01 -1.08
CA ALA A 148 -7.16 -37.17 -1.30
C ALA A 148 -8.43 -38.03 -1.35
N PRO A 149 -9.53 -37.59 -0.71
CA PRO A 149 -10.81 -38.28 -0.78
C PRO A 149 -11.43 -38.14 -2.18
N GLN A 150 -11.94 -39.25 -2.74
CA GLN A 150 -12.70 -39.29 -3.98
C GLN A 150 -13.92 -40.19 -3.80
N GLY A 151 -15.05 -39.59 -3.43
CA GLY A 151 -16.27 -40.32 -3.10
C GLY A 151 -16.07 -41.15 -1.83
N GLN A 152 -16.30 -42.47 -1.91
CA GLN A 152 -16.06 -43.42 -0.81
C GLN A 152 -14.62 -43.97 -0.76
N ASN A 153 -13.76 -43.63 -1.74
CA ASN A 153 -12.39 -44.14 -1.83
C ASN A 153 -11.36 -43.03 -1.57
N THR A 154 -10.13 -43.43 -1.23
CA THR A 154 -8.97 -42.53 -1.12
C THR A 154 -8.05 -42.78 -2.31
N MET A 155 -7.67 -41.72 -3.04
CA MET A 155 -6.65 -41.81 -4.09
C MET A 155 -5.35 -41.13 -3.66
N MET A 156 -4.24 -41.66 -4.18
CA MET A 156 -2.92 -41.06 -4.02
C MET A 156 -2.72 -40.06 -5.15
N ILE A 157 -2.60 -38.77 -4.81
CA ILE A 157 -2.26 -37.71 -5.76
C ILE A 157 -0.77 -37.38 -5.63
N GLN A 158 -0.14 -37.10 -6.76
CA GLN A 158 1.23 -36.61 -6.80
C GLN A 158 1.21 -35.12 -7.11
N LEU A 159 1.64 -34.32 -6.14
CA LEU A 159 1.82 -32.89 -6.25
C LEU A 159 3.08 -32.55 -7.05
N THR A 160 3.06 -31.38 -7.67
CA THR A 160 4.28 -30.73 -8.14
C THR A 160 5.17 -30.34 -6.94
N THR A 161 6.45 -30.09 -7.19
CA THR A 161 7.37 -29.60 -6.16
C THR A 161 6.85 -28.30 -5.52
N ASP A 162 6.37 -27.36 -6.32
CA ASP A 162 5.87 -26.08 -5.85
C ASP A 162 4.62 -26.23 -4.98
N GLU A 163 3.67 -27.09 -5.38
CA GLU A 163 2.47 -27.38 -4.57
C GLU A 163 2.83 -28.02 -3.24
N ALA A 164 3.67 -29.07 -3.27
CA ALA A 164 4.10 -29.76 -2.05
C ALA A 164 4.84 -28.82 -1.10
N THR A 165 5.70 -27.94 -1.62
CA THR A 165 6.42 -26.93 -0.83
C THR A 165 5.46 -25.98 -0.13
N LYS A 166 4.44 -25.48 -0.84
CA LYS A 166 3.42 -24.57 -0.26
C LYS A 166 2.52 -25.24 0.77
N GLU A 167 2.43 -26.56 0.74
CA GLU A 167 1.67 -27.34 1.72
C GLU A 167 2.47 -27.74 2.97
N LEU A 168 3.79 -27.55 2.99
CA LEU A 168 4.62 -27.87 4.15
C LEU A 168 4.18 -27.06 5.38
N PRO A 169 3.98 -27.71 6.54
CA PRO A 169 3.75 -27.01 7.81
C PRO A 169 4.82 -25.96 8.09
N GLU A 170 6.08 -26.28 7.81
CA GLU A 170 7.24 -25.40 7.98
C GLU A 170 7.09 -24.11 7.17
N TRP A 171 6.57 -24.19 5.94
CA TRP A 171 6.30 -23.02 5.12
C TRP A 171 5.18 -22.16 5.67
N ARG A 172 4.09 -22.78 6.13
CA ARG A 172 2.94 -22.07 6.71
C ARG A 172 3.31 -21.38 8.03
N ASP A 173 4.05 -22.08 8.88
CA ASP A 173 4.55 -21.54 10.13
C ASP A 173 5.51 -20.40 9.87
N PHE A 174 6.45 -20.56 8.93
CA PHE A 174 7.34 -19.48 8.51
C PHE A 174 6.55 -18.24 8.07
N LEU A 175 5.58 -18.38 7.15
CA LEU A 175 4.78 -17.26 6.66
C LEU A 175 4.07 -16.51 7.79
N SER A 176 3.45 -17.24 8.72
CA SER A 176 2.75 -16.64 9.86
C SER A 176 3.68 -15.79 10.73
N HIS A 177 4.86 -16.32 11.09
CA HIS A 177 5.83 -15.58 11.89
C HIS A 177 6.46 -14.41 11.12
N HIS A 178 6.76 -14.63 9.85
CA HIS A 178 7.37 -13.68 8.95
C HIS A 178 6.45 -12.46 8.72
N GLU A 179 5.18 -12.70 8.36
CA GLU A 179 4.17 -11.65 8.20
C GLU A 179 3.98 -10.86 9.49
N LYS A 180 3.83 -11.54 10.63
CA LYS A 180 3.66 -10.86 11.92
C LYS A 180 4.82 -9.92 12.22
N ARG A 181 6.05 -10.41 12.15
CA ARG A 181 7.26 -9.62 12.48
C ARG A 181 7.40 -8.41 11.56
N TYR A 182 7.31 -8.61 10.24
CA TYR A 182 7.49 -7.51 9.30
C TYR A 182 6.33 -6.52 9.34
N ASN A 183 5.09 -6.95 9.58
CA ASN A 183 3.96 -6.03 9.74
C ASN A 183 4.12 -5.15 10.98
N GLU A 184 4.61 -5.69 12.10
CA GLU A 184 4.90 -4.92 13.30
C GLU A 184 5.97 -3.84 13.05
N ASP A 185 7.07 -4.20 12.39
CA ASP A 185 8.15 -3.25 12.10
C ASP A 185 7.74 -2.23 11.04
N PHE A 186 7.02 -2.65 10.00
CA PHE A 186 6.46 -1.76 8.99
C PHE A 186 5.48 -0.76 9.61
N ALA A 187 4.59 -1.20 10.49
CA ALA A 187 3.64 -0.31 11.18
C ALA A 187 4.35 0.74 12.03
N LYS A 188 5.47 0.40 12.68
CA LYS A 188 6.28 1.39 13.44
C LYS A 188 6.85 2.46 12.51
N VAL A 189 7.44 2.07 11.37
CA VAL A 189 8.03 3.03 10.43
C VAL A 189 6.95 3.91 9.79
N VAL A 190 5.84 3.32 9.34
CA VAL A 190 4.69 4.07 8.81
C VAL A 190 4.10 5.01 9.86
N GLY A 191 4.01 4.59 11.13
CA GLY A 191 3.59 5.44 12.23
C GLY A 191 4.50 6.68 12.41
N ARG A 192 5.82 6.51 12.29
CA ARG A 192 6.76 7.65 12.31
C ARG A 192 6.60 8.56 11.10
N LEU A 193 6.38 7.99 9.91
CA LEU A 193 6.09 8.77 8.70
C LEU A 193 4.85 9.65 8.91
N ARG A 194 3.74 9.06 9.40
CA ARG A 194 2.50 9.81 9.69
C ARG A 194 2.74 10.96 10.66
N GLY A 195 3.44 10.71 11.77
CA GLY A 195 3.74 11.74 12.77
C GLY A 195 4.61 12.90 12.27
N ARG A 196 5.32 12.72 11.15
CA ARG A 196 6.10 13.80 10.49
C ARG A 196 5.28 14.64 9.52
N LEU A 197 4.07 14.19 9.20
CA LEU A 197 3.15 14.90 8.31
C LEU A 197 2.12 15.76 9.06
N GLU A 198 1.98 15.55 10.37
CA GLU A 198 1.16 16.35 11.30
C GLU A 198 1.72 17.76 11.54
#